data_AF-A0A537LH18-F1
#
_entry.id   AF-A0A537LH18-F1
#
_cell.length_a   1.000
_cell.length_b   1.000
_cell.length_c   1.000
_cell.angle_alpha   90.00
_cell.angle_beta   90.00
_cell.angle_gamma   90.00
#
_symmetry.space_group_name_H-M   'P 1'
#
loop_
_entity.id
_entity.type
_entity.pdbx_description
1 polymer ?
#
loop_
_entity_poly.entity_id
_entity_poly.type
_entity_poly.pdbx_seq_one_letter_code
_entity_poly.pdbx_strand_id
1 'polypeptide(L)'
;MLFMIARQFRMLYRSSVLLAARKPLAMLQEVLGVPPFIVRRIAEQAKNFSPVSFPRIFARLLEADRAIKGTGHPQLALEMLIADLCVPAGEQTGTGERGIAGTR
;
A
#
# COMPACT_ATOMS: atom_id res chain seq x y z
N MET A 1 -11.68 10.49 -6.64
CA MET A 1 -10.77 9.45 -7.19
C MET A 1 -9.95 8.75 -6.10
N LEU A 2 -9.19 9.48 -5.27
CA LEU A 2 -8.32 8.88 -4.26
C LEU A 2 -9.03 7.95 -3.25
N PHE A 3 -10.27 8.24 -2.88
CA PHE A 3 -11.08 7.35 -2.03
C PHE A 3 -11.19 5.92 -2.61
N MET A 4 -11.36 5.77 -3.92
CA MET A 4 -11.48 4.46 -4.56
C MET A 4 -10.14 3.73 -4.59
N ILE A 5 -9.04 4.46 -4.78
CA ILE A 5 -7.67 3.90 -4.71
C ILE A 5 -7.40 3.40 -3.29
N ALA A 6 -7.67 4.21 -2.26
CA ALA A 6 -7.50 3.82 -0.87
C ALA A 6 -8.39 2.61 -0.50
N ARG A 7 -9.61 2.54 -1.03
CA ARG A 7 -10.48 1.36 -0.87
C ARG A 7 -9.85 0.10 -1.47
N GLN A 8 -9.27 0.19 -2.67
CA GLN A 8 -8.58 -0.94 -3.29
C GLN A 8 -7.41 -1.43 -2.42
N PHE A 9 -6.56 -0.51 -1.93
CA PHE A 9 -5.45 -0.88 -1.06
C PHE A 9 -5.89 -1.50 0.27
N ARG A 10 -7.04 -1.10 0.84
CA ARG A 10 -7.62 -1.78 2.01
C ARG A 10 -8.03 -3.22 1.70
N MET A 11 -8.59 -3.47 0.52
CA MET A 11 -8.92 -4.84 0.09
C MET A 11 -7.65 -5.66 -0.12
N LEU A 12 -6.64 -5.10 -0.79
CA LEU A 12 -5.34 -5.75 -0.98
C LEU A 12 -4.65 -6.07 0.35
N TYR A 13 -4.72 -5.16 1.34
CA TYR A 13 -4.18 -5.40 2.67
C TYR A 13 -4.82 -6.62 3.34
N ARG A 14 -6.15 -6.63 3.44
CA ARG A 14 -6.90 -7.74 4.05
C ARG A 14 -6.60 -9.06 3.33
N SER A 15 -6.55 -9.05 2.01
CA SER A 15 -6.15 -10.22 1.22
C SER A 15 -4.72 -10.66 1.49
N SER A 16 -3.76 -9.75 1.53
CA SER A 16 -2.34 -10.07 1.78
C SER A 16 -2.13 -10.73 3.14
N VAL A 17 -2.83 -10.26 4.18
CA VAL A 17 -2.78 -10.83 5.54
C VAL A 17 -3.33 -12.25 5.55
N LEU A 18 -4.48 -12.48 4.90
CA LEU A 18 -5.10 -13.80 4.83
C LEU A 18 -4.28 -14.79 4.00
N LEU A 19 -3.68 -14.33 2.89
CA LEU A 19 -2.80 -15.14 2.05
C LEU A 19 -1.51 -15.51 2.79
N ALA A 20 -0.91 -14.57 3.53
CA ALA A 20 0.25 -14.83 4.38
C ALA A 20 -0.05 -15.86 5.47
N ALA A 21 -1.27 -15.84 6.02
CA ALA A 21 -1.77 -16.85 6.97
C ALA A 21 -2.28 -18.14 6.30
N ARG A 22 -2.03 -18.33 4.99
CA ARG A 22 -2.46 -19.50 4.18
C ARG A 22 -3.96 -19.81 4.29
N LYS A 23 -4.80 -18.80 4.45
CA LYS A 23 -6.25 -18.97 4.54
C LYS A 23 -6.85 -19.31 3.16
N PRO A 24 -7.92 -20.12 3.12
CA PRO A 24 -8.57 -20.48 1.87
C PRO A 24 -9.27 -19.28 1.22
N LEU A 25 -9.42 -19.32 -0.11
CA LEU A 25 -10.07 -18.26 -0.88
C LEU A 25 -11.53 -17.97 -0.44
N ALA A 26 -12.22 -18.98 0.10
CA ALA A 26 -13.55 -18.82 0.67
C ALA A 26 -13.57 -17.83 1.85
N MET A 27 -12.55 -17.86 2.72
CA MET A 27 -12.43 -16.91 3.83
C MET A 27 -12.14 -15.50 3.32
N LEU A 28 -11.38 -15.36 2.21
CA LEU A 28 -11.19 -14.07 1.56
C LEU A 28 -12.52 -13.53 1.00
N GLN A 29 -13.35 -14.39 0.41
CA GLN A 29 -14.66 -13.99 -0.09
C GLN A 29 -15.56 -13.44 1.01
N GLU A 30 -15.63 -14.15 2.14
CA GLU A 30 -16.39 -13.73 3.32
C GLU A 30 -15.90 -12.38 3.87
N VAL A 31 -14.59 -12.22 4.05
CA VAL A 31 -13.99 -11.00 4.60
C VAL A 31 -14.12 -9.80 3.65
N LEU A 32 -14.02 -10.02 2.34
CA LEU A 32 -14.09 -8.94 1.35
C LEU A 32 -15.53 -8.58 0.96
N GLY A 33 -16.50 -9.50 1.09
CA GLY A 33 -17.89 -9.28 0.71
C GLY A 33 -18.08 -9.00 -0.79
N VAL A 34 -17.23 -9.57 -1.64
CA VAL A 34 -17.28 -9.37 -3.11
C VAL A 34 -17.47 -10.69 -3.86
N PRO A 35 -18.01 -10.68 -5.10
CA PRO A 35 -18.23 -11.89 -5.88
C PRO A 35 -16.94 -12.72 -6.09
N PRO A 36 -17.03 -14.06 -6.23
CA PRO A 36 -15.87 -14.95 -6.30
C PRO A 36 -14.82 -14.57 -7.36
N PHE A 37 -15.27 -14.09 -8.53
CA PHE A 37 -14.37 -13.68 -9.61
C PHE A 37 -13.57 -12.42 -9.26
N ILE A 38 -14.12 -11.51 -8.46
CA ILE A 38 -13.42 -10.34 -7.95
C ILE A 38 -12.42 -10.74 -6.87
N VAL A 39 -12.80 -11.65 -5.96
CA VAL A 39 -11.90 -12.18 -4.92
C VAL A 39 -10.64 -12.78 -5.55
N ARG A 40 -10.78 -13.58 -6.60
CA ARG A 40 -9.64 -14.15 -7.35
C ARG A 40 -8.71 -13.06 -7.87
N ARG A 41 -9.25 -12.02 -8.51
CA ARG A 41 -8.44 -10.90 -9.03
C ARG A 41 -7.71 -10.15 -7.92
N ILE A 42 -8.40 -9.86 -6.81
CA ILE A 42 -7.79 -9.18 -5.66
C ILE A 42 -6.69 -10.05 -5.04
N ALA A 43 -6.92 -11.36 -4.91
CA ALA A 43 -5.93 -12.29 -4.39
C ALA A 43 -4.66 -12.34 -5.25
N GLU A 44 -4.79 -12.39 -6.58
CA GLU A 44 -3.64 -12.32 -7.49
C GLU A 44 -2.87 -11.00 -7.36
N GLN A 45 -3.58 -9.87 -7.26
CA GLN A 45 -2.93 -8.57 -7.03
C GLN A 45 -2.23 -8.51 -5.67
N ALA A 46 -2.83 -9.07 -4.62
CA ALA A 46 -2.30 -9.05 -3.27
C ALA A 46 -1.00 -9.85 -3.11
N LYS A 47 -0.74 -10.85 -3.97
CA LYS A 47 0.54 -11.59 -3.98
C LYS A 47 1.76 -10.71 -4.25
N ASN A 48 1.57 -9.56 -4.92
CA ASN A 48 2.64 -8.60 -5.21
C ASN A 48 2.97 -7.68 -4.02
N PHE A 49 2.23 -7.78 -2.92
CA PHE A 49 2.40 -6.92 -1.75
C PHE A 49 2.65 -7.75 -0.49
N SER A 50 3.74 -7.44 0.21
CA SER A 50 3.96 -7.98 1.55
C SER A 50 3.08 -7.25 2.57
N PRO A 51 2.42 -7.93 3.52
CA PRO A 51 1.63 -7.27 4.57
C PRO A 51 2.39 -6.15 5.32
N VAL A 52 3.72 -6.30 5.46
CA VAL A 52 4.57 -5.33 6.16
C VAL A 52 4.79 -4.02 5.39
N SER A 53 4.51 -3.97 4.08
CA SER A 53 4.65 -2.73 3.29
C SER A 53 3.42 -1.83 3.34
N PHE A 54 2.26 -2.34 3.78
CA PHE A 54 1.00 -1.60 3.81
C PHE A 54 0.99 -0.36 4.71
N PRO A 55 1.64 -0.34 5.90
CA PRO A 55 1.73 0.89 6.70
C PRO A 55 2.34 2.06 5.91
N ARG A 56 3.42 1.83 5.16
CA ARG A 56 4.05 2.84 4.30
C ARG A 56 3.11 3.27 3.17
N ILE A 57 2.45 2.31 2.51
CA ILE A 57 1.48 2.59 1.44
C ILE A 57 0.33 3.47 1.95
N PHE A 58 -0.24 3.17 3.12
CA PHE A 58 -1.31 3.96 3.71
C PHE A 58 -0.87 5.35 4.14
N ALA A 59 0.36 5.50 4.65
CA ALA A 59 0.94 6.81 4.93
C ALA A 59 1.02 7.68 3.67
N ARG A 60 1.48 7.12 2.54
CA ARG A 60 1.53 7.83 1.26
C ARG A 60 0.16 8.18 0.70
N LEU A 61 -0.81 7.29 0.82
CA LEU A 61 -2.20 7.59 0.44
C LEU A 61 -2.79 8.75 1.27
N LEU A 62 -2.47 8.81 2.56
CA LEU A 62 -2.90 9.91 3.44
C LEU A 62 -2.22 11.24 3.08
N GLU A 63 -0.92 11.21 2.78
CA GLU A 63 -0.16 12.37 2.32
C GLU A 63 -0.75 12.94 1.02
N ALA A 64 -1.04 12.08 0.05
CA ALA A 64 -1.68 12.45 -1.20
C ALA A 64 -3.10 13.05 -0.97
N ASP A 65 -3.88 12.49 -0.04
CA ASP A 65 -5.22 13.01 0.28
C ASP A 65 -5.15 14.43 0.84
N ARG A 66 -4.18 14.68 1.74
CA ARG A 66 -3.93 16.01 2.31
C ARG A 66 -3.46 16.99 1.24
N ALA A 67 -2.53 16.58 0.38
CA ALA A 67 -2.02 17.42 -0.70
C ALA A 67 -3.16 17.83 -1.67
N ILE A 68 -3.96 16.87 -2.13
CA ILE A 68 -5.11 17.13 -3.00
C ILE A 68 -6.10 18.11 -2.37
N LYS A 69 -6.34 18.00 -1.06
CA LYS A 69 -7.27 18.88 -0.33
C LYS A 69 -6.68 20.25 0.02
N GLY A 70 -5.35 20.39 0.07
CA GLY A 70 -4.68 21.56 0.63
C GLY A 70 -3.95 22.46 -0.38
N THR A 71 -3.41 21.94 -1.48
CA THR A 71 -2.39 22.65 -2.29
C THR A 71 -2.83 23.08 -3.69
N GLY A 72 -4.07 22.78 -4.11
CA GLY A 72 -4.61 23.20 -5.41
C GLY A 72 -4.03 22.50 -6.64
N HIS A 73 -3.06 21.58 -6.47
CA HIS A 73 -2.42 20.82 -7.56
C HIS A 73 -2.69 19.31 -7.45
N PRO A 74 -3.94 18.86 -7.68
CA PRO A 74 -4.32 17.48 -7.47
C PRO A 74 -3.67 16.48 -8.44
N GLN A 75 -3.35 16.89 -9.68
CA GLN A 75 -2.61 16.04 -10.63
C GLN A 75 -1.21 15.68 -10.12
N LEU A 76 -0.43 16.67 -9.68
CA LEU A 76 0.93 16.47 -9.20
C LEU A 76 0.96 15.54 -7.96
N ALA A 77 0.02 15.71 -7.04
CA ALA A 77 -0.11 14.84 -5.88
C ALA A 77 -0.40 13.37 -6.27
N LEU A 78 -1.19 13.16 -7.33
CA LEU A 78 -1.47 11.82 -7.84
C LEU A 78 -0.27 11.21 -8.59
N GLU A 79 0.46 12.01 -9.37
CA GLU A 79 1.67 11.59 -10.07
C GLU A 79 2.76 11.12 -9.08
N MET A 80 3.01 11.90 -8.02
CA MET A 80 3.94 11.52 -6.96
C MET A 80 3.51 10.23 -6.24
N LEU A 81 2.21 10.08 -5.95
CA LEU A 81 1.68 8.85 -5.35
C LEU A 81 1.91 7.64 -6.25
N ILE A 82 1.66 7.74 -7.55
CA ILE A 82 1.83 6.62 -8.50
C ILE A 82 3.31 6.23 -8.60
N ALA A 83 4.20 7.21 -8.71
CA ALA A 83 5.65 6.96 -8.73
C ALA A 83 6.10 6.17 -7.49
N ASP A 84 5.66 6.58 -6.30
CA ASP A 84 6.01 5.94 -5.04
C ASP A 84 5.46 4.52 -4.87
N LEU A 85 4.30 4.22 -5.46
CA LEU A 85 3.64 2.91 -5.37
C LEU A 85 4.17 1.89 -6.39
N CYS A 86 4.71 2.35 -7.52
CA CYS A 86 5.16 1.50 -8.63
C CYS A 86 6.68 1.24 -8.63
N VAL A 87 7.47 2.00 -7.87
CA VAL A 87 8.91 1.71 -7.72
C VAL A 87 9.06 0.48 -6.82
N PRO A 88 9.67 -0.63 -7.30
CA PRO A 88 9.89 -1.82 -6.48
C PRO A 88 10.69 -1.45 -5.24
N ALA A 89 10.41 -2.12 -4.12
CA ALA A 89 11.11 -1.94 -2.84
C ALA A 89 12.57 -2.46 -2.89
N GLY A 90 13.33 -2.10 -3.92
CA GLY A 90 14.72 -2.46 -4.13
C GLY A 90 15.72 -1.37 -3.75
N GLU A 91 15.29 -0.17 -3.34
CA GLU A 91 16.23 0.95 -3.20
C GLU A 91 15.81 1.99 -2.17
N GLN A 92 15.80 1.60 -0.89
CA GLN A 92 15.79 2.53 0.25
C GLN A 92 16.45 1.90 1.49
N THR A 93 17.51 1.09 1.33
CA THR A 93 18.32 0.62 2.46
C THR A 93 19.56 1.50 2.52
N GLY A 94 19.61 2.41 3.50
CA GLY A 94 20.84 3.08 3.92
C GLY A 94 20.98 4.52 3.45
N THR A 95 20.43 5.47 4.21
CA THR A 95 21.09 6.76 4.50
C THR A 95 20.53 7.31 5.81
N GLY A 96 21.38 7.31 6.84
CA GLY A 96 21.07 7.61 8.24
C GLY A 96 21.45 6.38 9.05
N GLU A 97 22.70 6.20 9.44
CA GLU A 97 23.38 7.05 10.43
C GLU A 97 24.82 7.38 10.01
N ARG A 98 25.09 8.67 9.75
CA ARG A 98 26.44 9.24 9.85
C ARG A 98 26.53 9.96 11.18
N GLY A 99 27.41 9.46 12.05
CA GLY A 99 28.17 10.23 13.03
C GLY A 99 27.42 10.76 14.24
N ILE A 100 27.52 10.06 15.36
CA ILE A 100 27.95 10.66 16.64
C ILE A 100 28.57 9.57 17.53
N ALA A 101 29.90 9.47 17.53
CA ALA A 101 30.67 8.96 18.67
C ALA A 101 32.11 9.43 18.51
N GLY A 102 32.32 10.72 18.77
CA GLY A 102 33.60 11.13 19.34
C GLY A 102 33.59 10.80 20.83
N THR A 103 34.80 10.67 21.37
CA THR A 103 35.19 10.94 22.77
C THR A 103 35.57 9.71 23.60
N ARG A 104 36.90 9.58 23.76
CA ARG A 104 37.70 8.93 24.82
C ARG A 104 38.19 7.51 24.55
#